data_AF-A0A938EA25-F1
#
_entry.id   AF-A0A938EA25-F1
#
_cell.length_a   1.000
_cell.length_b   1.000
_cell.length_c   1.000
_cell.angle_alpha   90.00
_cell.angle_beta   90.00
_cell.angle_gamma   90.00
#
_symmetry.space_group_name_H-M   'P 1'
#
loop_
_entity.id
_entity.type
_entity.pdbx_description
1 polymer ?
#
loop_
_entity_poly.entity_id
_entity_poly.type
_entity_poly.pdbx_seq_one_letter_code
_entity_poly.pdbx_strand_id
1 'polypeptide(L)'
;PERATADLFDGATWFLTPLAATAPERFRTLHAFVSSLGARPVAIDPRAHDRLVAMTSHLPHVLANVLLNHTGSARIDGHDPLQAAGGSLRDMSRIAGANPRIWVDIFLDNREALAAALGEHRRRIAQVETALAEGDAGFLARWIGEASGHRRRLLESAFGDPGALQQLRVHIPDRPGVLAGIFQALGAERINVEDFEMDHVSADRGGTLTILVSGEGEADRAGQLLEAQGYGVVVAPVIE
;
A
#
# COMPACT_ATOMS: atom_id res chain seq x y z
N PRO A 1 19.52 -18.56 -6.10
CA PRO A 1 19.31 -18.73 -7.56
C PRO A 1 17.85 -19.09 -7.91
N GLU A 2 17.23 -19.99 -7.15
CA GLU A 2 15.87 -20.51 -7.43
C GLU A 2 14.74 -19.46 -7.38
N ARG A 3 14.98 -18.30 -6.77
CA ARG A 3 14.04 -17.17 -6.70
C ARG A 3 14.47 -15.95 -7.52
N ALA A 4 15.53 -16.09 -8.32
CA ALA A 4 15.99 -15.01 -9.19
C ALA A 4 15.22 -15.07 -10.52
N THR A 5 14.76 -13.92 -10.98
CA THR A 5 14.16 -13.74 -12.31
C THR A 5 14.90 -12.63 -13.05
N ALA A 6 14.96 -12.72 -14.38
CA ALA A 6 15.72 -11.77 -15.20
C ALA A 6 15.08 -10.38 -15.23
N ASP A 7 13.76 -10.32 -15.02
CA ASP A 7 12.88 -9.15 -15.03
C ASP A 7 12.68 -8.54 -13.62
N LEU A 8 13.40 -9.01 -12.60
CA LEU A 8 13.22 -8.60 -11.20
C LEU A 8 13.28 -7.07 -11.00
N PHE A 9 14.02 -6.37 -11.86
CA PHE A 9 14.27 -4.94 -11.74
C PHE A 9 13.50 -4.10 -12.77
N ASP A 10 12.68 -4.72 -13.62
CA ASP A 10 11.93 -4.01 -14.66
C ASP A 10 10.99 -2.97 -14.03
N GLY A 11 11.16 -1.69 -14.41
CA GLY A 11 10.38 -0.56 -13.89
C GLY A 11 10.70 -0.17 -12.44
N ALA A 12 11.50 -0.95 -11.71
CA ALA A 12 11.82 -0.70 -10.31
C ALA A 12 12.72 0.54 -10.15
N THR A 13 12.46 1.35 -9.12
CA THR A 13 13.36 2.45 -8.76
C THR A 13 14.63 1.89 -8.12
N TRP A 14 15.79 2.28 -8.62
CA TRP A 14 17.08 1.92 -8.05
C TRP A 14 17.85 3.17 -7.63
N PHE A 15 17.97 3.39 -6.32
CA PHE A 15 18.73 4.54 -5.81
C PHE A 15 20.24 4.33 -5.97
N LEU A 16 20.90 5.32 -6.58
CA LEU A 16 22.35 5.44 -6.65
C LEU A 16 22.77 6.61 -5.76
N THR A 17 23.75 6.38 -4.88
CA THR A 17 24.18 7.37 -3.88
C THR A 17 25.59 7.91 -4.14
N PRO A 18 25.81 8.66 -5.24
CA PRO A 18 27.13 9.17 -5.57
C PRO A 18 27.62 10.16 -4.49
N LEU A 19 28.85 9.97 -4.05
CA LEU A 19 29.60 10.92 -3.22
C LEU A 19 30.33 11.96 -4.09
N ALA A 20 30.76 13.07 -3.49
CA ALA A 20 31.58 14.08 -4.16
C ALA A 20 32.87 13.51 -4.79
N ALA A 21 33.43 12.46 -4.20
CA ALA A 21 34.61 11.76 -4.72
C ALA A 21 34.30 10.74 -5.84
N THR A 22 33.02 10.54 -6.18
CA THR A 22 32.62 9.58 -7.21
C THR A 22 33.02 10.10 -8.58
N ALA A 23 33.90 9.39 -9.27
CA ALA A 23 34.30 9.74 -10.63
C ALA A 23 33.06 9.72 -11.56
N PRO A 24 32.81 10.78 -12.36
CA PRO A 24 31.65 10.85 -13.24
C PRO A 24 31.52 9.67 -14.21
N GLU A 25 32.65 9.15 -14.70
CA GLU A 25 32.66 7.97 -15.57
C GLU A 25 32.15 6.72 -14.86
N ARG A 26 32.54 6.50 -13.59
CA ARG A 26 32.08 5.33 -12.81
C ARG A 26 30.58 5.42 -12.54
N PHE A 27 30.09 6.61 -12.24
CA PHE A 27 28.66 6.84 -12.08
C PHE A 27 27.90 6.55 -13.38
N ARG A 28 28.37 7.07 -14.53
CA ARG A 28 27.75 6.79 -15.83
C ARG A 28 27.73 5.31 -16.18
N THR A 29 28.81 4.58 -15.92
CA THR A 29 28.86 3.13 -16.14
C THR A 29 27.84 2.39 -15.27
N LEU A 30 27.77 2.70 -13.98
CA LEU A 30 26.82 2.05 -13.07
C LEU A 30 25.37 2.40 -13.42
N HIS A 31 25.11 3.67 -13.73
CA HIS A 31 23.80 4.12 -14.18
C HIS A 31 23.36 3.37 -15.45
N ALA A 32 24.22 3.28 -16.46
CA ALA A 32 23.92 2.56 -17.70
C ALA A 32 23.68 1.06 -17.46
N PHE A 33 24.47 0.45 -16.57
CA PHE A 33 24.27 -0.94 -16.17
C PHE A 33 22.91 -1.15 -15.52
N VAL A 34 22.56 -0.35 -14.51
CA VAL A 34 21.25 -0.44 -13.83
C VAL A 34 20.09 -0.20 -14.80
N SER A 35 20.20 0.79 -15.70
CA SER A 35 19.20 0.99 -16.76
C SER A 35 19.08 -0.21 -17.70
N SER A 36 20.17 -0.91 -18.00
CA SER A 36 20.14 -2.10 -18.86
C SER A 36 19.43 -3.31 -18.22
N LEU A 37 19.20 -3.28 -16.91
CA LEU A 37 18.39 -4.25 -16.17
C LEU A 37 16.90 -3.89 -16.12
N GLY A 38 16.46 -2.87 -16.87
CA GLY A 38 15.07 -2.39 -16.87
C GLY A 38 14.71 -1.46 -15.71
N ALA A 39 15.62 -1.25 -14.76
CA ALA A 39 15.41 -0.35 -13.63
C ALA A 39 15.46 1.13 -14.00
N ARG A 40 14.87 1.95 -13.12
CA ARG A 40 14.87 3.41 -13.15
C ARG A 40 15.91 3.93 -12.14
N PRO A 41 17.17 4.17 -12.55
CA PRO A 41 18.18 4.71 -11.65
C PRO A 41 17.84 6.14 -11.20
N VAL A 42 17.97 6.40 -9.90
CA VAL A 42 17.73 7.72 -9.30
C VAL A 42 18.94 8.11 -8.45
N ALA A 43 19.62 9.19 -8.83
CA ALA A 43 20.72 9.73 -8.02
C ALA A 43 20.17 10.47 -6.80
N ILE A 44 20.69 10.16 -5.62
CA ILE A 44 20.27 10.78 -4.36
C ILE A 44 21.45 10.87 -3.38
N ASP A 45 21.49 11.93 -2.56
CA ASP A 45 22.46 12.01 -1.46
C ASP A 45 22.24 10.83 -0.47
N PRO A 46 23.30 10.16 0.03
CA PRO A 46 23.14 9.02 0.94
C PRO A 46 22.28 9.34 2.18
N ARG A 47 22.44 10.52 2.79
CA ARG A 47 21.62 10.88 3.97
C ARG A 47 20.17 11.17 3.58
N ALA A 48 19.95 11.72 2.39
CA ALA A 48 18.60 11.93 1.86
C ALA A 48 17.92 10.59 1.55
N HIS A 49 18.63 9.61 0.99
CA HIS A 49 18.16 8.25 0.81
C HIS A 49 17.70 7.65 2.14
N ASP A 50 18.53 7.73 3.18
CA ASP A 50 18.24 7.15 4.48
C ASP A 50 16.99 7.77 5.12
N ARG A 51 16.82 9.09 5.03
CA ARG A 51 15.57 9.76 5.47
C ARG A 51 14.36 9.34 4.64
N LEU A 52 14.53 9.19 3.33
CA LEU A 52 13.46 8.76 2.43
C LEU A 52 12.97 7.36 2.80
N VAL A 53 13.88 6.37 2.85
CA VAL A 53 13.51 4.97 3.16
C VAL A 53 13.08 4.79 4.62
N ALA A 54 13.55 5.65 5.55
CA ALA A 54 13.01 5.69 6.90
C ALA A 54 11.51 5.97 6.90
N MET A 55 11.04 6.89 6.05
CA MET A 55 9.62 7.25 5.96
C MET A 55 8.81 6.27 5.12
N THR A 56 9.34 5.82 3.98
CA THR A 56 8.58 5.02 2.99
C THR A 56 8.65 3.53 3.22
N SER A 57 9.57 3.04 4.06
CA SER A 57 9.76 1.61 4.31
C SER A 57 9.91 1.28 5.81
N HIS A 58 10.90 1.87 6.50
CA HIS A 58 11.26 1.42 7.85
C HIS A 58 10.19 1.76 8.88
N LEU A 59 9.69 3.01 8.86
CA LEU A 59 8.63 3.46 9.75
C LEU A 59 7.34 2.62 9.58
N PRO A 60 6.82 2.36 8.36
CA PRO A 60 5.73 1.41 8.15
C PRO A 60 5.95 0.04 8.82
N HIS A 61 7.14 -0.55 8.70
CA HIS A 61 7.45 -1.81 9.37
C HIS A 61 7.42 -1.70 10.90
N VAL A 62 7.96 -0.62 11.48
CA VAL A 62 7.87 -0.39 12.93
C VAL A 62 6.41 -0.25 13.37
N LEU A 63 5.62 0.59 12.69
CA LEU A 63 4.23 0.84 13.06
C LEU A 63 3.36 -0.42 12.94
N ALA A 64 3.56 -1.24 11.90
CA ALA A 64 2.87 -2.52 11.75
C ALA A 64 3.16 -3.47 12.93
N ASN A 65 4.43 -3.56 13.37
CA ASN A 65 4.79 -4.39 14.53
C ASN A 65 4.26 -3.80 15.85
N VAL A 66 4.30 -2.47 16.02
CA VAL A 66 3.74 -1.80 17.21
C VAL A 66 2.24 -2.08 17.32
N LEU A 67 1.50 -1.90 16.22
CA LEU A 67 0.07 -2.16 16.16
C LEU A 67 -0.24 -3.61 16.52
N LEU A 68 0.39 -4.57 15.84
CA LEU A 68 0.07 -5.99 16.03
C LEU A 68 0.48 -6.50 17.42
N ASN A 69 1.65 -6.08 17.95
CA ASN A 69 2.07 -6.43 19.30
C ASN A 69 1.12 -5.84 20.35
N HIS A 70 0.69 -4.59 20.17
CA HIS A 70 -0.29 -3.97 21.06
C HIS A 70 -1.59 -4.77 21.08
N THR A 71 -2.18 -5.03 19.91
CA THR A 71 -3.43 -5.78 19.79
C THR A 71 -3.32 -7.19 20.35
N GLY A 72 -2.24 -7.93 20.05
CA GLY A 72 -2.05 -9.32 20.51
C GLY A 72 -1.77 -9.45 22.02
N SER A 73 -1.21 -8.40 22.63
CA SER A 73 -0.94 -8.35 24.08
C SER A 73 -2.16 -7.94 24.91
N ALA A 74 -3.18 -7.35 24.29
CA ALA A 74 -4.35 -6.83 24.99
C ALA A 74 -5.38 -7.92 25.29
N ARG A 75 -6.15 -7.73 26.38
CA ARG A 75 -7.38 -8.48 26.68
C ARG A 75 -8.44 -7.47 27.08
N ILE A 76 -9.57 -7.48 26.38
CA ILE A 76 -10.68 -6.55 26.61
C ILE A 76 -11.85 -7.36 27.14
N ASP A 77 -12.15 -7.21 28.44
CA ASP A 77 -13.24 -7.93 29.11
C ASP A 77 -13.19 -9.46 28.89
N GLY A 78 -11.98 -10.02 28.84
CA GLY A 78 -11.74 -11.46 28.61
C GLY A 78 -11.68 -11.87 27.13
N HIS A 79 -11.93 -10.95 26.20
CA HIS A 79 -11.83 -11.19 24.77
C HIS A 79 -10.42 -10.93 24.24
N ASP A 80 -9.99 -11.75 23.29
CA ASP A 80 -8.78 -11.55 22.50
C ASP A 80 -9.11 -10.69 21.26
N PRO A 81 -8.60 -9.45 21.16
CA PRO A 81 -8.88 -8.58 20.02
C PRO A 81 -8.49 -9.17 18.67
N LEU A 82 -7.50 -10.07 18.61
CA LEU A 82 -7.11 -10.72 17.35
C LEU A 82 -8.22 -11.60 16.78
N GLN A 83 -9.10 -12.14 17.62
CA GLN A 83 -10.26 -12.93 17.17
C GLN A 83 -11.34 -12.06 16.51
N ALA A 84 -11.33 -10.75 16.78
CA ALA A 84 -12.24 -9.77 16.20
C ALA A 84 -11.58 -8.92 15.10
N ALA A 85 -10.38 -9.31 14.62
CA ALA A 85 -9.63 -8.57 13.61
C ALA A 85 -10.40 -8.47 12.27
N GLY A 86 -10.80 -7.26 11.90
CA GLY A 86 -11.32 -6.93 10.57
C GLY A 86 -10.22 -6.68 9.52
N GLY A 87 -10.62 -6.35 8.30
CA GLY A 87 -9.72 -6.08 7.16
C GLY A 87 -8.64 -5.04 7.48
N SER A 88 -9.03 -3.90 8.06
CA SER A 88 -8.09 -2.80 8.36
C SER A 88 -6.89 -3.21 9.21
N LEU A 89 -7.09 -4.07 10.23
CA LEU A 89 -5.96 -4.56 11.03
C LEU A 89 -5.08 -5.50 10.21
N ARG A 90 -5.69 -6.40 9.43
CA ARG A 90 -4.95 -7.34 8.57
C ARG A 90 -4.09 -6.59 7.55
N ASP A 91 -4.66 -5.59 6.88
CA ASP A 91 -3.97 -4.78 5.86
C ASP A 91 -2.79 -4.02 6.46
N MET A 92 -3.03 -3.34 7.59
CA MET A 92 -1.97 -2.60 8.28
C MET A 92 -0.88 -3.50 8.88
N SER A 93 -1.19 -4.78 9.15
CA SER A 93 -0.25 -5.73 9.75
C SER A 93 0.45 -6.66 8.77
N ARG A 94 0.16 -6.60 7.46
CA ARG A 94 0.71 -7.54 6.46
C ARG A 94 2.24 -7.64 6.46
N ILE A 95 2.91 -6.56 6.82
CA ILE A 95 4.38 -6.44 6.87
C ILE A 95 4.97 -6.59 8.29
N ALA A 96 4.12 -6.82 9.30
CA ALA A 96 4.55 -7.14 10.66
C ALA A 96 5.18 -8.54 10.72
N GLY A 97 6.04 -8.79 11.72
CA GLY A 97 6.69 -10.09 11.88
C GLY A 97 7.70 -10.45 10.77
N ALA A 98 8.17 -9.46 10.01
CA ALA A 98 9.21 -9.65 9.01
C ALA A 98 10.51 -10.23 9.62
N ASN A 99 11.35 -10.86 8.80
CA ASN A 99 12.51 -11.62 9.26
C ASN A 99 13.46 -10.77 10.15
N PRO A 100 13.61 -11.11 11.45
CA PRO A 100 14.38 -10.29 12.38
C PRO A 100 15.88 -10.27 12.04
N ARG A 101 16.40 -11.29 11.34
CA ARG A 101 17.81 -11.30 10.92
C ARG A 101 18.16 -10.24 9.88
N ILE A 102 17.16 -9.67 9.21
CA ILE A 102 17.33 -8.62 8.21
C ILE A 102 16.91 -7.28 8.82
N TRP A 103 15.75 -7.24 9.45
CA TRP A 103 15.13 -5.99 9.88
C TRP A 103 15.81 -5.35 11.09
N VAL A 104 16.46 -6.13 11.95
CA VAL A 104 17.25 -5.56 13.06
C VAL A 104 18.39 -4.71 12.52
N ASP A 105 19.15 -5.22 11.56
CA ASP A 105 20.28 -4.49 10.95
C ASP A 105 19.77 -3.23 10.22
N ILE A 106 18.70 -3.35 9.43
CA ILE A 106 18.05 -2.21 8.75
C ILE A 106 17.65 -1.10 9.74
N PHE A 107 17.05 -1.47 10.87
CA PHE A 107 16.66 -0.49 11.89
C PHE A 107 17.87 0.14 12.58
N LEU A 108 18.91 -0.63 12.89
CA LEU A 108 20.10 -0.15 13.59
C LEU A 108 20.99 0.73 12.71
N ASP A 109 21.14 0.36 11.44
CA ASP A 109 21.93 1.12 10.46
C ASP A 109 21.27 2.46 10.15
N ASN A 110 19.94 2.53 10.10
CA ASN A 110 19.20 3.76 9.84
C ASN A 110 18.52 4.35 11.10
N ARG A 111 19.06 4.06 12.29
CA ARG A 111 18.42 4.38 13.58
C ARG A 111 18.15 5.86 13.79
N GLU A 112 19.03 6.75 13.30
CA GLU A 112 18.89 8.20 13.52
C GLU A 112 17.72 8.76 12.73
N ALA A 113 17.62 8.44 11.43
CA ALA A 113 16.51 8.89 10.60
C ALA A 113 15.19 8.23 11.04
N LEU A 114 15.23 6.95 11.40
CA LEU A 114 14.06 6.23 11.91
C LEU A 114 13.56 6.81 13.24
N ALA A 115 14.45 7.11 14.19
CA ALA A 115 14.09 7.74 15.46
C ALA A 115 13.49 9.14 15.25
N ALA A 116 14.03 9.92 14.32
CA ALA A 116 13.46 11.22 13.95
C ALA A 116 12.05 11.08 13.37
N ALA A 117 11.83 10.11 12.46
CA ALA A 117 10.53 9.81 11.86
C ALA A 117 9.51 9.34 12.90
N LEU A 118 9.91 8.46 13.83
CA LEU A 118 9.08 8.03 14.97
C LEU A 118 8.73 9.20 15.90
N GLY A 119 9.67 10.10 16.16
CA GLY A 119 9.44 11.29 16.98
C GLY A 119 8.39 12.22 16.38
N GLU A 120 8.40 12.40 15.06
CA GLU A 120 7.36 13.13 14.33
C GLU A 120 6.02 12.40 14.33
N HIS A 121 6.03 11.08 14.12
CA HIS A 121 4.80 10.28 14.16
C HIS A 121 4.13 10.33 15.54
N ARG A 122 4.92 10.26 16.63
CA ARG A 122 4.42 10.43 18.00
C ARG A 122 3.75 11.79 18.21
N ARG A 123 4.30 12.88 17.68
CA ARG A 123 3.67 14.21 17.77
C ARG A 123 2.32 14.23 17.06
N ARG A 124 2.21 13.58 15.89
CA ARG A 124 0.94 13.49 15.15
C ARG A 124 -0.11 12.68 15.89
N ILE A 125 0.28 11.57 16.53
CA ILE A 125 -0.61 10.80 17.40
C ILE A 125 -1.11 11.68 18.55
N ALA A 126 -0.22 12.40 19.23
CA ALA A 126 -0.58 13.28 20.34
C ALA A 126 -1.59 14.37 19.93
N GLN A 127 -1.49 14.91 18.71
CA GLN A 127 -2.49 15.87 18.20
C GLN A 127 -3.89 15.24 18.06
N VAL A 128 -3.96 13.98 17.60
CA VAL A 128 -5.23 13.24 17.51
C VAL A 128 -5.78 12.94 18.91
N GLU A 129 -4.91 12.56 19.86
CA GLU A 129 -5.31 12.36 21.26
C GLU A 129 -5.91 13.63 21.88
N THR A 130 -5.28 14.79 21.67
CA THR A 130 -5.82 16.09 22.12
C THR A 130 -7.17 16.38 21.48
N ALA A 131 -7.30 16.24 20.16
CA ALA A 131 -8.55 16.49 19.47
C ALA A 131 -9.69 15.57 19.95
N LEU A 132 -9.39 14.31 20.27
CA LEU A 132 -10.37 13.38 20.85
C LEU A 132 -10.78 13.81 22.27
N ALA A 133 -9.83 14.23 23.10
CA ALA A 133 -10.11 14.69 24.46
C ALA A 133 -10.96 15.99 24.48
N GLU A 134 -10.77 16.85 23.50
CA GLU A 134 -11.50 18.12 23.34
C GLU A 134 -12.81 17.98 22.54
N GLY A 135 -13.04 16.83 21.90
CA GLY A 135 -14.17 16.64 20.99
C GLY A 135 -14.09 17.49 19.72
N ASP A 136 -12.88 17.84 19.25
CA ASP A 136 -12.65 18.68 18.06
C ASP A 136 -12.90 17.89 16.77
N ALA A 137 -14.18 17.74 16.42
CA ALA A 137 -14.61 17.14 15.16
C ALA A 137 -14.06 17.89 13.94
N GLY A 138 -13.79 19.20 14.04
CA GLY A 138 -13.23 20.00 12.96
C GLY A 138 -11.79 19.62 12.65
N PHE A 139 -10.96 19.41 13.67
CA PHE A 139 -9.60 18.88 13.50
C PHE A 139 -9.62 17.49 12.88
N LEU A 140 -10.45 16.58 13.40
CA LEU A 140 -10.53 15.20 12.90
C LEU A 140 -10.94 15.15 11.42
N ALA A 141 -11.92 15.96 11.01
CA ALA A 141 -12.34 16.05 9.61
C ALA A 141 -11.22 16.57 8.70
N ARG A 142 -10.51 17.62 9.10
CA ARG A 142 -9.37 18.14 8.33
C ARG A 142 -8.23 17.14 8.24
N TRP A 143 -7.91 16.46 9.34
CA TRP A 143 -6.87 15.45 9.40
C TRP A 143 -7.14 14.26 8.48
N ILE A 144 -8.40 13.77 8.44
CA ILE A 144 -8.84 12.75 7.48
C ILE A 144 -8.73 13.28 6.04
N GLY A 145 -9.19 14.50 5.78
CA GLY A 145 -9.11 15.12 4.44
C GLY A 145 -7.67 15.29 3.93
N GLU A 146 -6.74 15.69 4.79
CA GLU A 146 -5.31 15.77 4.46
C GLU A 146 -4.74 14.40 4.05
N ALA A 147 -5.09 13.35 4.82
CA ALA A 147 -4.68 11.98 4.50
C ALA A 147 -5.27 11.50 3.17
N SER A 148 -6.54 11.80 2.88
CA SER A 148 -7.17 11.50 1.59
C SER A 148 -6.43 12.20 0.43
N GLY A 149 -6.07 13.47 0.59
CA GLY A 149 -5.27 14.20 -0.40
C GLY A 149 -3.87 13.62 -0.60
N HIS A 150 -3.24 13.07 0.44
CA HIS A 150 -1.96 12.38 0.32
C HIS A 150 -2.08 11.01 -0.34
N ARG A 151 -3.15 10.25 -0.02
CA ARG A 151 -3.46 8.98 -0.68
C ARG A 151 -3.69 9.18 -2.17
N ARG A 152 -4.43 10.23 -2.56
CA ARG A 152 -4.57 10.62 -3.97
C ARG A 152 -3.22 10.78 -4.66
N ARG A 153 -2.32 11.60 -4.10
CA ARG A 153 -0.98 11.80 -4.69
C ARG A 153 -0.14 10.52 -4.78
N LEU A 154 -0.29 9.62 -3.81
CA LEU A 154 0.36 8.32 -3.84
C LEU A 154 -0.14 7.47 -5.02
N LEU A 155 -1.45 7.38 -5.19
CA LEU A 155 -2.07 6.72 -6.35
C LEU A 155 -1.67 7.43 -7.65
N GLU A 156 -1.55 8.76 -7.63
CA GLU A 156 -1.13 9.52 -8.80
C GLU A 156 0.26 9.18 -9.32
N SER A 157 1.15 8.75 -8.42
CA SER A 157 2.47 8.30 -8.78
C SER A 157 2.52 6.84 -9.25
N ALA A 158 1.52 6.04 -8.89
CA ALA A 158 1.47 4.60 -9.15
C ALA A 158 0.77 4.28 -10.47
N PHE A 159 -0.21 5.08 -10.88
CA PHE A 159 -1.03 4.84 -12.08
C PHE A 159 -0.89 5.97 -13.10
N GLY A 160 -1.05 5.66 -14.39
CA GLY A 160 -0.82 6.61 -15.49
C GLY A 160 -1.86 7.73 -15.59
N ASP A 161 -3.15 7.42 -15.37
CA ASP A 161 -4.25 8.40 -15.27
C ASP A 161 -5.09 8.13 -14.00
N PRO A 162 -4.71 8.73 -12.88
CA PRO A 162 -5.28 8.45 -11.55
C PRO A 162 -6.65 9.08 -11.37
N GLY A 163 -6.89 10.24 -11.99
CA GLY A 163 -8.19 10.92 -11.97
C GLY A 163 -9.27 10.13 -12.72
N ALA A 164 -8.87 9.24 -13.62
CA ALA A 164 -9.75 8.31 -14.29
C ALA A 164 -10.02 7.02 -13.49
N LEU A 165 -9.27 6.71 -12.42
CA LEU A 165 -9.42 5.46 -11.68
C LEU A 165 -10.78 5.36 -10.97
N GLN A 166 -11.47 4.27 -11.26
CA GLN A 166 -12.71 3.88 -10.62
C GLN A 166 -12.49 2.61 -9.79
N GLN A 167 -13.22 2.50 -8.69
CA GLN A 167 -13.29 1.32 -7.84
C GLN A 167 -14.64 0.65 -8.02
N LEU A 168 -14.61 -0.64 -8.34
CA LEU A 168 -15.77 -1.53 -8.31
C LEU A 168 -15.70 -2.38 -7.04
N ARG A 169 -16.69 -2.22 -6.16
CA ARG A 169 -16.87 -3.09 -4.99
C ARG A 169 -17.90 -4.14 -5.34
N VAL A 170 -17.44 -5.38 -5.52
CA VAL A 170 -18.24 -6.52 -5.96
C VAL A 170 -18.46 -7.46 -4.77
N HIS A 171 -19.71 -7.66 -4.38
CA HIS A 171 -20.03 -8.68 -3.38
C HIS A 171 -20.01 -10.06 -4.02
N ILE A 172 -19.17 -10.95 -3.48
CA ILE A 172 -18.92 -12.27 -4.07
C ILE A 172 -19.13 -13.40 -3.06
N PRO A 173 -19.75 -14.52 -3.44
CA PRO A 173 -19.80 -15.71 -2.60
C PRO A 173 -18.43 -16.41 -2.59
N ASP A 174 -18.07 -17.02 -1.47
CA ASP A 174 -16.83 -17.79 -1.33
C ASP A 174 -17.03 -19.21 -1.87
N ARG A 175 -16.93 -19.36 -3.19
CA ARG A 175 -17.00 -20.66 -3.87
C ARG A 175 -15.98 -20.74 -5.00
N PRO A 176 -15.47 -21.95 -5.32
CA PRO A 176 -14.52 -22.15 -6.41
C PRO A 176 -15.03 -21.56 -7.74
N GLY A 177 -14.13 -20.91 -8.47
CA GLY A 177 -14.38 -20.38 -9.81
C GLY A 177 -15.01 -18.99 -9.88
N VAL A 178 -15.46 -18.40 -8.78
CA VAL A 178 -16.07 -17.04 -8.81
C VAL A 178 -15.09 -15.98 -9.29
N LEU A 179 -13.90 -15.91 -8.70
CA LEU A 179 -12.88 -14.96 -9.13
C LEU A 179 -12.47 -15.19 -10.59
N ALA A 180 -12.27 -16.46 -10.98
CA ALA A 180 -11.94 -16.80 -12.36
C ALA A 180 -13.03 -16.34 -13.34
N GLY A 181 -14.31 -16.53 -13.00
CA GLY A 181 -15.43 -16.07 -13.81
C GLY A 181 -15.46 -14.55 -13.97
N ILE A 182 -15.25 -13.81 -12.87
CA ILE A 182 -15.17 -12.34 -12.89
C ILE A 182 -14.04 -11.87 -13.81
N PHE A 183 -12.81 -12.36 -13.61
CA PHE A 183 -11.67 -11.94 -14.43
C PHE A 183 -11.76 -12.40 -15.88
N GLN A 184 -12.37 -13.57 -16.16
CA GLN A 184 -12.65 -14.02 -17.52
C GLN A 184 -13.66 -13.12 -18.22
N ALA A 185 -14.71 -12.68 -17.51
CA ALA A 185 -15.70 -11.77 -18.06
C ALA A 185 -15.08 -10.42 -18.42
N LEU A 186 -14.34 -9.82 -17.49
CA LEU A 186 -13.65 -8.54 -17.73
C LEU A 186 -12.65 -8.67 -18.90
N GLY A 187 -11.88 -9.75 -18.93
CA GLY A 187 -10.92 -10.01 -20.01
C GLY A 187 -11.58 -10.23 -21.38
N ALA A 188 -12.76 -10.86 -21.43
CA ALA A 188 -13.51 -11.05 -22.68
C ALA A 188 -13.98 -9.71 -23.28
N GLU A 189 -14.31 -8.74 -22.43
CA GLU A 189 -14.68 -7.38 -22.82
C GLU A 189 -13.48 -6.43 -22.99
N ARG A 190 -12.25 -6.97 -22.85
CA ARG A 190 -10.97 -6.25 -22.91
C ARG A 190 -10.85 -5.13 -21.89
N ILE A 191 -11.45 -5.31 -20.72
CA ILE A 191 -11.35 -4.36 -19.60
C ILE A 191 -10.11 -4.72 -18.79
N ASN A 192 -9.19 -3.77 -18.62
CA ASN A 192 -8.01 -3.97 -17.80
C ASN A 192 -8.34 -3.84 -16.31
N VAL A 193 -7.69 -4.65 -15.49
CA VAL A 193 -7.74 -4.52 -14.03
C VAL A 193 -6.41 -3.93 -13.59
N GLU A 194 -6.44 -2.70 -13.08
CA GLU A 194 -5.26 -1.97 -12.62
C GLU A 194 -4.74 -2.52 -11.28
N ASP A 195 -5.66 -2.87 -10.39
CA ASP A 195 -5.37 -3.50 -9.10
C ASP A 195 -6.62 -4.23 -8.58
N PHE A 196 -6.45 -5.12 -7.62
CA PHE A 196 -7.58 -5.72 -6.90
C PHE A 196 -7.23 -6.08 -5.46
N GLU A 197 -8.21 -5.94 -4.58
CA GLU A 197 -8.14 -6.34 -3.17
C GLU A 197 -9.34 -7.21 -2.82
N MET A 198 -9.17 -8.18 -1.94
CA MET A 198 -10.26 -9.05 -1.50
C MET A 198 -10.36 -9.05 0.03
N ASP A 199 -11.50 -8.54 0.50
CA ASP A 199 -11.90 -8.65 1.89
C ASP A 199 -12.73 -9.92 2.09
N HIS A 200 -12.11 -10.96 2.65
CA HIS A 200 -12.80 -12.18 3.03
C HIS A 200 -13.44 -12.04 4.42
N VAL A 201 -14.77 -12.22 4.47
CA VAL A 201 -15.53 -12.19 5.72
C VAL A 201 -15.59 -13.60 6.31
N SER A 202 -16.18 -14.54 5.57
CA SER A 202 -16.30 -15.95 5.96
C SER A 202 -16.82 -16.80 4.79
N ALA A 203 -16.70 -18.13 4.88
CA ALA A 203 -17.17 -19.04 3.84
C ALA A 203 -18.70 -18.95 3.58
N ASP A 204 -19.49 -18.64 4.61
CA ASP A 204 -20.96 -18.51 4.53
C ASP A 204 -21.42 -17.14 4.02
N ARG A 205 -20.65 -16.07 4.28
CA ARG A 205 -21.00 -14.69 3.89
C ARG A 205 -20.26 -14.19 2.66
N GLY A 206 -19.29 -14.96 2.18
CA GLY A 206 -18.44 -14.56 1.08
C GLY A 206 -17.50 -13.40 1.45
N GLY A 207 -17.33 -12.49 0.51
CA GLY A 207 -16.44 -11.34 0.67
C GLY A 207 -16.79 -10.18 -0.25
N THR A 208 -15.96 -9.15 -0.17
CA THR A 208 -16.00 -8.02 -1.11
C THR A 208 -14.71 -8.05 -1.93
N LEU A 209 -14.85 -8.14 -3.24
CA LEU A 209 -13.76 -7.93 -4.19
C LEU A 209 -13.78 -6.46 -4.63
N THR A 210 -12.72 -5.75 -4.32
CA THR A 210 -12.43 -4.42 -4.83
C THR A 210 -11.61 -4.57 -6.11
N ILE A 211 -12.06 -3.98 -7.22
CA ILE A 211 -11.35 -3.96 -8.50
C ILE A 211 -11.11 -2.50 -8.88
N LEU A 212 -9.89 -2.14 -9.23
CA LEU A 212 -9.56 -0.83 -9.79
C LEU A 212 -9.53 -0.93 -11.32
N VAL A 213 -10.27 -0.03 -11.98
CA VAL A 213 -10.36 0.07 -13.44
C VAL A 213 -10.12 1.52 -13.84
N SER A 214 -9.28 1.74 -14.85
CA SER A 214 -9.05 3.08 -15.40
C SER A 214 -10.16 3.48 -16.37
N GLY A 215 -10.73 4.66 -16.16
CA GLY A 215 -11.76 5.25 -17.02
C GLY A 215 -13.19 4.97 -16.55
N GLU A 216 -13.97 6.05 -16.41
CA GLU A 216 -15.39 5.98 -16.01
C GLU A 216 -16.21 5.05 -16.91
N GLY A 217 -16.06 5.19 -18.23
CA GLY A 217 -16.79 4.36 -19.19
C GLY A 217 -16.40 2.87 -19.17
N GLU A 218 -15.14 2.54 -18.85
CA GLU A 218 -14.75 1.12 -18.69
C GLU A 218 -15.28 0.54 -17.38
N ALA A 219 -15.26 1.33 -16.30
CA ALA A 219 -15.78 0.93 -15.00
C ALA A 219 -17.30 0.71 -15.03
N ASP A 220 -18.05 1.58 -15.70
CA ASP A 220 -19.49 1.42 -15.89
C ASP A 220 -19.82 0.15 -16.68
N ARG A 221 -19.07 -0.11 -17.77
CA ARG A 221 -19.20 -1.35 -18.54
C ARG A 221 -18.88 -2.58 -17.70
N ALA A 222 -17.82 -2.53 -16.89
CA ALA A 222 -17.46 -3.59 -15.98
C ALA A 222 -18.55 -3.82 -14.91
N GLY A 223 -19.10 -2.75 -14.35
CA GLY A 223 -20.20 -2.81 -13.39
C GLY A 223 -21.41 -3.51 -13.97
N GLN A 224 -21.90 -3.05 -15.13
CA GLN A 224 -23.03 -3.65 -15.84
C GLN A 224 -22.80 -5.11 -16.21
N LEU A 225 -21.58 -5.46 -16.65
CA LEU A 225 -21.22 -6.83 -17.00
C LEU A 225 -21.32 -7.77 -15.79
N LEU A 226 -20.82 -7.33 -14.63
CA LEU A 226 -20.83 -8.12 -13.40
C LEU A 226 -22.22 -8.18 -12.77
N GLU A 227 -23.00 -7.10 -12.83
CA GLU A 227 -24.42 -7.11 -12.43
C GLU A 227 -25.24 -8.08 -13.28
N ALA A 228 -25.00 -8.14 -14.60
CA ALA A 228 -25.66 -9.09 -15.49
C ALA A 228 -25.33 -10.56 -15.15
N GLN A 229 -24.22 -10.81 -14.46
CA GLN A 229 -23.85 -12.13 -13.94
C GLN A 229 -24.41 -12.41 -12.53
N GLY A 230 -25.16 -11.47 -11.97
CA GLY A 230 -25.83 -11.59 -10.68
C GLY A 230 -25.00 -11.14 -9.48
N TYR A 231 -23.90 -10.41 -9.70
CA TYR A 231 -23.13 -9.82 -8.61
C TYR A 231 -23.74 -8.47 -8.18
N GLY A 232 -23.67 -8.16 -6.87
CA GLY A 232 -23.93 -6.81 -6.39
C GLY A 232 -22.69 -5.95 -6.57
N VAL A 233 -22.79 -4.88 -7.37
CA VAL A 233 -21.65 -4.02 -7.68
C VAL A 233 -21.95 -2.58 -7.27
N VAL A 234 -20.96 -1.92 -6.68
CA VAL A 234 -20.97 -0.48 -6.47
C VAL A 234 -19.74 0.11 -7.15
N VAL A 235 -19.97 1.02 -8.10
CA VAL A 235 -18.90 1.75 -8.79
C VAL A 235 -18.78 3.14 -8.14
N ALA A 236 -17.57 3.55 -7.83
CA ALA A 236 -17.27 4.87 -7.31
C ALA A 236 -15.88 5.32 -7.79
N PRO A 237 -15.64 6.63 -7.96
CA PRO A 237 -14.30 7.12 -8.22
C PRO A 237 -13.38 6.80 -7.03
N VAL A 238 -12.13 6.40 -7.32
CA VAL A 238 -11.11 6.20 -6.26
C VAL A 238 -10.74 7.53 -5.62
N ILE A 239 -10.83 8.59 -6.41
CA ILE A 239 -10.53 9.96 -6.06
C ILE A 239 -11.78 10.81 -6.31
N GLU A 240 -12.39 11.32 -5.24
CA GLU A 240 -13.40 12.39 -5.30
C GLU A 240 -12.76 13.77 -5.59
#